data_AF-A0A2P2GL88-F1
#
_entry.id   AF-A0A2P2GL88-F1
#
_cell.length_a   1.000
_cell.length_b   1.000
_cell.length_c   1.000
_cell.angle_alpha   90.00
_cell.angle_beta   90.00
_cell.angle_gamma   90.00
#
_symmetry.space_group_name_H-M   'P 1'
#
loop_
_entity.id
_entity.type
_entity.pdbx_description
1 polymer ?
#
loop_
_entity_poly.entity_id
_entity_poly.type
_entity_poly.pdbx_seq_one_letter_code
_entity_poly.pdbx_strand_id
1 'polypeptide(L)'
;MQRFEISYAIIPAGVGPDDYEPGDLERRTGVFEFPDPGPEDYYELGGVRQAYGPAFPDIEARIKATLAPGEQPVIRPQEMRRVD
;
A
#
# COMPACT_ATOMS: atom_id res chain seq x y z
N MET A 1 14.44 -8.06 -3.39
CA MET A 1 13.42 -7.00 -3.31
C MET A 1 12.16 -7.58 -3.90
N GLN A 2 11.02 -7.31 -3.29
CA GLN A 2 9.71 -7.70 -3.80
C GLN A 2 9.02 -6.49 -4.42
N ARG A 3 8.32 -6.72 -5.54
CA ARG A 3 7.57 -5.68 -6.24
C ARG A 3 6.09 -5.89 -5.97
N PHE A 4 5.38 -4.82 -5.66
CA PHE A 4 3.94 -4.83 -5.45
C PHE A 4 3.29 -3.78 -6.33
N GLU A 5 2.33 -4.21 -7.12
CA GLU A 5 1.37 -3.32 -7.77
C GLU A 5 0.29 -2.97 -6.76
N ILE A 6 0.12 -1.68 -6.48
CA ILE A 6 -0.80 -1.18 -5.46
C ILE A 6 -1.68 -0.10 -6.08
N SER A 7 -2.98 -0.33 -6.04
CA SER A 7 -3.97 0.69 -6.37
C SER A 7 -4.41 1.41 -5.09
N TYR A 8 -4.45 2.74 -5.14
CA TYR A 8 -4.81 3.58 -4.01
C TYR A 8 -5.59 4.80 -4.48
N ALA A 9 -6.45 5.32 -3.60
CA ALA A 9 -7.13 6.61 -3.79
C ALA A 9 -6.30 7.73 -3.16
N ILE A 10 -6.48 8.96 -3.63
CA ILE A 10 -5.76 10.14 -3.14
C ILE A 10 -6.75 11.12 -2.55
N ILE A 11 -6.58 11.46 -1.27
CA ILE A 11 -7.27 12.57 -0.62
C ILE A 11 -6.46 13.84 -0.92
N PRO A 12 -7.06 14.86 -1.56
CA PRO A 12 -6.38 16.11 -1.83
C PRO A 12 -6.01 16.87 -0.55
N ALA A 13 -5.00 17.74 -0.64
CA ALA A 13 -4.58 18.56 0.49
C ALA A 13 -5.73 19.44 1.01
N GLY A 14 -5.93 19.44 2.33
CA GLY A 14 -6.96 20.24 2.99
C GLY A 14 -8.38 19.68 2.91
N VAL A 15 -8.58 18.52 2.28
CA VAL A 15 -9.87 17.82 2.23
C VAL A 15 -10.01 16.93 3.46
N GLY A 16 -11.07 17.17 4.25
CA GLY A 16 -11.44 16.35 5.39
C GLY A 16 -12.22 15.09 4.98
N PRO A 17 -12.43 14.15 5.92
CA PRO A 17 -13.15 12.90 5.65
C PRO A 17 -14.61 13.08 5.22
N ASP A 18 -15.26 14.20 5.60
CA ASP A 18 -16.64 14.51 5.25
C ASP A 18 -16.77 15.26 3.91
N ASP A 19 -15.65 15.66 3.30
CA ASP A 19 -15.60 16.50 2.10
C ASP A 19 -15.52 15.68 0.79
N TYR A 20 -15.52 14.34 0.88
CA TYR A 20 -15.45 13.46 -0.29
C TYR A 20 -16.30 12.20 -0.13
N GLU A 21 -16.85 11.69 -1.23
CA GLU A 21 -17.27 10.28 -1.30
C GLU A 21 -16.12 9.41 -1.82
N PRO A 22 -15.99 8.14 -1.39
CA PRO A 22 -14.90 7.27 -1.83
C PRO A 22 -14.80 7.07 -3.35
N GLY A 23 -15.90 7.27 -4.09
CA GLY A 23 -15.94 7.18 -5.55
C GLY A 23 -15.38 8.41 -6.27
N ASP A 24 -15.28 9.54 -5.59
CA ASP A 24 -14.84 10.82 -6.18
C ASP A 24 -13.33 10.98 -6.16
N LEU A 25 -12.64 10.22 -5.31
CA LEU A 25 -11.20 10.32 -5.15
C LEU A 25 -10.47 9.84 -6.40
N GLU A 26 -9.46 10.62 -6.80
CA GLU A 26 -8.54 10.19 -7.85
C GLU A 26 -7.89 8.86 -7.45
N ARG A 27 -7.88 7.90 -8.37
CA ARG A 27 -7.25 6.60 -8.17
C ARG A 27 -5.98 6.50 -9.00
N ARG A 28 -4.90 6.06 -8.38
CA ARG A 28 -3.64 5.73 -9.05
C ARG A 28 -3.26 4.30 -8.77
N THR A 29 -2.45 3.75 -9.66
CA THR A 29 -1.79 2.45 -9.47
C THR A 29 -0.30 2.66 -9.68
N GLY A 30 0.49 2.18 -8.72
CA GLY A 30 1.94 2.25 -8.77
C GLY A 30 2.57 0.91 -8.47
N VAL A 31 3.79 0.69 -8.98
CA VAL A 31 4.61 -0.46 -8.61
C VAL A 31 5.65 0.02 -7.60
N PHE A 32 5.64 -0.58 -6.42
CA PHE A 32 6.49 -0.22 -5.30
C PHE A 32 7.38 -1.39 -4.91
N GLU A 33 8.64 -1.09 -4.65
CA GLU A 33 9.62 -2.07 -4.22
C GLU A 33 9.78 -2.04 -2.70
N PHE A 34 9.72 -3.22 -2.10
CA PHE A 34 9.91 -3.44 -0.68
C PHE A 34 11.02 -4.48 -0.47
N PRO A 35 11.69 -4.46 0.70
CA PRO A 35 12.61 -5.51 1.09
C PRO A 35 11.99 -6.91 0.97
N ASP A 36 12.85 -7.90 0.72
CA ASP A 36 12.43 -9.28 0.93
C ASP A 36 12.15 -9.51 2.42
N PRO A 37 11.21 -10.40 2.77
CA PRO A 37 10.89 -10.67 4.17
C PRO A 37 12.10 -11.30 4.85
N GLY A 38 12.41 -10.88 6.07
CA GLY A 38 13.39 -11.52 6.92
C GLY A 38 12.90 -12.89 7.40
N PRO A 39 13.77 -13.73 7.97
CA PRO A 39 13.38 -15.05 8.48
C PRO A 39 12.25 -15.00 9.53
N GLU A 40 12.19 -13.91 10.30
CA GLU A 40 11.17 -13.65 11.32
C GLU A 40 9.79 -13.26 10.75
N ASP A 41 9.72 -12.82 9.50
CA ASP A 41 8.48 -12.43 8.82
C ASP A 41 7.74 -13.63 8.25
N TYR A 42 8.27 -14.85 8.43
CA TYR A 42 7.65 -16.07 7.97
C TYR A 42 6.90 -16.79 9.08
N TYR A 43 5.69 -17.25 8.77
CA TYR A 43 4.88 -18.11 9.61
C TYR A 43 4.55 -19.43 8.89
N GLU A 44 4.24 -20.47 9.65
CA GLU A 44 3.80 -21.75 9.08
C GLU A 44 2.27 -21.84 9.10
N LEU A 45 1.69 -22.13 7.93
CA LEU A 45 0.28 -22.42 7.78
C LEU A 45 0.13 -23.74 7.03
N GLY A 46 -0.32 -24.80 7.73
CA GLY A 46 -0.51 -26.12 7.13
C GLY A 46 0.77 -26.77 6.58
N GLY A 47 1.92 -26.52 7.22
CA GLY A 47 3.22 -27.05 6.79
C GLY A 47 3.87 -26.27 5.63
N VAL A 48 3.27 -25.16 5.20
CA VAL A 48 3.84 -24.25 4.21
C VAL A 48 4.31 -22.98 4.90
N ARG A 49 5.57 -22.59 4.65
CA ARG A 49 6.15 -21.35 5.15
C ARG A 49 5.67 -20.18 4.27
N GLN A 50 4.90 -19.28 4.85
CA GLN A 50 4.39 -18.07 4.18
C GLN A 50 5.04 -16.83 4.78
N ALA A 51 5.33 -15.84 3.96
CA ALA A 51 5.80 -14.54 4.44
C ALA A 51 4.60 -13.62 4.71
N TYR A 52 4.68 -12.80 5.75
CA TYR A 52 3.90 -11.57 5.82
C TYR A 52 4.32 -10.64 4.66
N GLY A 53 3.35 -9.97 4.05
CA GLY A 53 3.63 -8.89 3.10
C GLY A 53 4.30 -7.70 3.80
N PRO A 54 4.72 -6.66 3.04
CA PRO A 54 5.26 -5.45 3.65
C PRO A 54 4.28 -4.85 4.66
N ALA A 55 4.79 -4.28 5.76
CA ALA A 55 3.96 -3.71 6.80
C ALA A 55 3.18 -2.50 6.26
N PHE A 56 1.93 -2.35 6.69
CA PHE A 56 1.06 -1.26 6.22
C PHE A 56 1.67 0.15 6.37
N PRO A 57 2.35 0.50 7.48
CA PRO A 57 3.02 1.80 7.61
C PRO A 57 4.13 2.02 6.57
N ASP A 58 4.86 0.98 6.19
CA ASP A 58 5.92 1.08 5.18
C ASP A 58 5.33 1.29 3.80
N ILE A 59 4.23 0.60 3.50
CA ILE A 59 3.46 0.80 2.26
C ILE A 59 2.95 2.24 2.17
N GLU A 60 2.30 2.71 3.24
CA GLU A 60 1.79 4.07 3.32
C GLU A 60 2.89 5.11 3.14
N ALA A 61 4.02 4.97 3.84
CA ALA A 61 5.16 5.86 3.72
C ALA A 61 5.73 5.87 2.29
N ARG A 62 5.82 4.72 1.64
CA ARG A 62 6.34 4.60 0.27
C ARG A 62 5.42 5.26 -0.74
N ILE A 63 4.11 5.07 -0.61
CA ILE A 63 3.11 5.70 -1.50
C ILE A 63 3.09 7.21 -1.26
N LYS A 64 3.05 7.65 0.00
CA LYS A 64 3.01 9.06 0.38
C LYS A 64 4.22 9.85 -0.13
N ALA A 65 5.39 9.23 -0.21
CA ALA A 65 6.58 9.84 -0.80
C ALA A 65 6.45 10.16 -2.30
N THR A 66 5.45 9.61 -3.00
CA THR A 66 5.15 9.90 -4.40
C THR A 66 4.07 10.96 -4.60
N LEU A 67 3.43 11.40 -3.52
CA LEU A 67 2.32 12.34 -3.56
C LEU A 67 2.77 13.78 -3.39
N ALA A 68 1.93 14.72 -3.82
CA ALA A 68 2.16 16.13 -3.57
C ALA A 68 2.02 16.44 -2.06
N PRO A 69 2.68 17.50 -1.57
CA PRO A 69 2.58 17.89 -0.17
C PRO A 69 1.13 18.09 0.29
N GLY A 70 0.76 17.44 1.39
CA GLY A 70 -0.58 17.53 1.97
C GLY A 70 -1.58 16.49 1.46
N GLU A 71 -1.29 15.81 0.35
CA GLU A 71 -2.09 14.68 -0.12
C GLU A 71 -1.89 13.45 0.79
N GLN A 72 -2.93 12.61 0.89
CA GLN A 72 -2.88 11.35 1.67
C GLN A 72 -3.37 10.19 0.81
N PRO A 73 -2.69 9.03 0.86
CA PRO A 73 -3.18 7.83 0.19
C PRO A 73 -4.25 7.13 1.03
N VAL A 74 -5.27 6.58 0.37
CA VAL A 74 -6.20 5.61 0.95
C VAL A 74 -5.90 4.26 0.34
N ILE A 75 -5.38 3.36 1.16
CA ILE A 75 -4.86 2.05 0.73
C ILE A 75 -5.78 0.96 1.26
N ARG A 76 -6.16 0.03 0.38
CA ARG A 76 -6.97 -1.13 0.73
C ARG A 76 -6.14 -2.41 0.52
N PRO A 77 -5.97 -3.27 1.54
CA PRO A 77 -5.14 -4.48 1.41
C PRO A 77 -5.51 -5.39 0.24
N GLN A 78 -6.81 -5.48 -0.11
CA GLN A 78 -7.29 -6.27 -1.24
C GLN A 78 -6.93 -5.70 -2.63
N GLU A 79 -6.42 -4.47 -2.70
CA GLU A 79 -6.02 -3.78 -3.94
C GLU A 79 -4.49 -3.81 -4.13
N MET A 80 -3.83 -4.75 -3.45
CA MET A 80 -2.40 -4.99 -3.50
C MET A 80 -2.10 -6.36 -4.09
N ARG A 81 -1.16 -6.41 -5.04
CA ARG A 81 -0.72 -7.66 -5.65
C ARG A 81 0.79 -7.69 -5.81
N ARG A 82 1.42 -8.76 -5.36
CA ARG A 82 2.84 -9.03 -5.67
C ARG A 82 2.99 -9.28 -7.16
N VAL A 83 3.98 -8.65 -7.78
CA VAL A 83 4.33 -8.80 -9.19
C VAL A 83 5.79 -9.23 -9.29
N ASP A 84 6.11 -9.99 -10.35
CA ASP A 84 7.46 -10.49 -10.63
C ASP A 84 8.32 -9.46 -11.40
#